data_AF-A0AAV0E2H8-F1
#
_entry.id   AF-A0AAV0E2H8-F1
#
_cell.length_a   1.000
_cell.length_b   1.000
_cell.length_c   1.000
_cell.angle_alpha   90.00
_cell.angle_beta   90.00
_cell.angle_gamma   90.00
#
_symmetry.space_group_name_H-M   'P 1'
#
loop_
_entity.id
_entity.type
_entity.pdbx_description
1 polymer ?
#
loop_
_entity_poly.entity_id
_entity_poly.type
_entity_poly.pdbx_seq_one_letter_code
_entity_poly.pdbx_strand_id
1 'polypeptide(L)'
;MKYINSGWNLNNFPKLPGSVLSYESSDISGVLVPWLYVGMCFSSFCWHVEDHHLYSLNYMHLGAPKMWYGVPGADALNLEATMKKHLPNLFDEQPDLLHKLVTQLSPSILKSEGVPVYRCVQNSGEFVLTFPRAYHAGFNCGFNCAEAVNVAPMDWLPHGHNAIELYSGQRRRTSISHDKLLFGAARDAVKAQWELSLLRKKNSVNLRWKNVCGKDGVLSQALKTRVDTERVRREFTCTSSETLKMESSFDATCERECNICFFDLHLSAAGCHKCSPTKYACLNHAKQLCSCPEASRFFLFRYSIAELNLLVEALGGKLSSIYRWARQDLGLSMSSYISNKELTGPVNHTEVNHIPEKFLPNKSFGTEVKSGVNASNSQ
;
A
#
# COMPACT_ATOMS: atom_id res chain seq x y z
N MET A 1 -25.29 -7.34 6.33
CA MET A 1 -24.01 -7.78 6.92
C MET A 1 -23.08 -8.55 5.97
N LYS A 2 -23.45 -9.68 5.34
CA LYS A 2 -22.52 -10.51 4.53
C LYS A 2 -21.61 -9.73 3.55
N TYR A 3 -22.17 -8.81 2.75
CA TYR A 3 -21.40 -8.02 1.78
C TYR A 3 -20.59 -6.88 2.42
N ILE A 4 -21.10 -6.26 3.49
CA ILE A 4 -20.43 -5.16 4.20
C ILE A 4 -19.07 -5.63 4.73
N ASN A 5 -19.01 -6.83 5.30
CA ASN A 5 -17.80 -7.43 5.87
C ASN A 5 -16.98 -8.26 4.85
N SER A 6 -17.33 -8.21 3.55
CA SER A 6 -16.58 -8.92 2.52
C SER A 6 -15.24 -8.24 2.26
N GLY A 7 -14.17 -9.00 2.07
CA GLY A 7 -12.89 -8.44 1.61
C GLY A 7 -12.99 -7.81 0.21
N TRP A 8 -13.92 -8.28 -0.63
CA TRP A 8 -14.19 -7.73 -1.96
C TRP A 8 -15.02 -6.43 -1.95
N ASN A 9 -15.45 -5.96 -0.78
CA ASN A 9 -15.99 -4.60 -0.65
C ASN A 9 -14.81 -3.61 -0.74
N LEU A 10 -14.84 -2.69 -1.69
CA LEU A 10 -13.75 -1.74 -1.94
C LEU A 10 -13.43 -0.84 -0.74
N ASN A 11 -14.37 -0.66 0.18
CA ASN A 11 -14.15 0.07 1.44
C ASN A 11 -13.26 -0.70 2.44
N ASN A 12 -13.17 -2.04 2.32
CA ASN A 12 -12.32 -2.89 3.15
C ASN A 12 -11.00 -3.25 2.45
N PHE A 13 -11.03 -3.36 1.12
CA PHE A 13 -9.98 -3.94 0.28
C PHE A 13 -8.57 -3.35 0.51
N PRO A 14 -8.37 -2.02 0.63
CA PRO A 14 -7.04 -1.43 0.79
C PRO A 14 -6.38 -1.76 2.13
N LYS A 15 -7.18 -1.91 3.19
CA LYS A 15 -6.70 -2.19 4.55
C LYS A 15 -6.72 -3.69 4.91
N LEU A 16 -6.88 -4.57 3.91
CA LEU A 16 -6.90 -6.02 4.12
C LEU A 16 -5.56 -6.59 4.62
N PRO A 17 -5.60 -7.66 5.45
CA PRO A 17 -4.46 -8.52 5.78
C PRO A 17 -3.55 -8.87 4.59
N GLY A 18 -2.41 -8.19 4.49
CA GLY A 18 -1.41 -8.40 3.44
C GLY A 18 -1.18 -7.19 2.54
N SER A 19 -2.03 -6.16 2.58
CA SER A 19 -1.73 -4.88 1.97
C SER A 19 -0.98 -3.94 2.91
N VAL A 20 0.08 -3.31 2.41
CA VAL A 20 0.87 -2.32 3.16
C VAL A 20 0.18 -0.96 3.30
N LEU A 21 -0.90 -0.69 2.54
CA LEU A 21 -1.74 0.51 2.77
C LEU A 21 -2.42 0.49 4.15
N SER A 22 -2.50 -0.66 4.82
CA SER A 22 -2.95 -0.76 6.22
C SER A 22 -2.04 -0.04 7.23
N TYR A 23 -0.82 0.35 6.84
CA TYR A 23 0.10 1.17 7.64
C TYR A 23 -0.09 2.67 7.43
N GLU A 24 -0.98 3.08 6.53
CA GLU A 24 -1.40 4.48 6.42
C GLU A 24 -2.61 4.76 7.32
N SER A 25 -2.45 5.79 8.14
CA SER A 25 -3.42 6.26 9.13
C SER A 25 -4.48 7.19 8.55
N SER A 26 -4.14 7.89 7.47
CA SER A 26 -4.95 8.93 6.84
C SER A 26 -5.90 8.31 5.82
N ASP A 27 -7.17 8.70 5.79
CA ASP A 27 -8.12 8.19 4.79
C ASP A 27 -7.98 8.95 3.46
N ILE A 28 -6.92 8.61 2.72
CA ILE A 28 -6.54 9.25 1.46
C ILE A 28 -7.59 8.93 0.39
N SER A 29 -8.17 9.98 -0.18
CA SER A 29 -9.19 9.88 -1.23
C SER A 29 -8.60 9.23 -2.50
N GLY A 30 -9.32 8.27 -3.08
CA GLY A 30 -8.91 7.50 -4.27
C GLY A 30 -8.03 6.30 -3.93
N VAL A 31 -7.06 6.48 -3.02
CA VAL A 31 -6.10 5.44 -2.62
C VAL A 31 -6.69 4.47 -1.58
N LEU A 32 -7.31 5.01 -0.53
CA LEU A 32 -7.86 4.25 0.60
C LEU A 32 -9.38 4.37 0.70
N VAL A 33 -9.93 5.54 0.34
CA VAL A 33 -11.38 5.76 0.22
C VAL A 33 -11.75 5.63 -1.25
N PRO A 34 -12.63 4.68 -1.64
CA PRO A 34 -12.95 4.46 -3.04
C PRO A 34 -13.53 5.69 -3.76
N TRP A 35 -13.28 5.78 -5.06
CA TRP A 35 -13.86 6.81 -5.94
C TRP A 35 -14.97 6.24 -6.82
N LEU A 36 -16.04 7.02 -6.99
CA LEU A 36 -17.19 6.69 -7.81
C LEU A 36 -17.09 7.33 -9.20
N TYR A 37 -17.37 6.56 -10.23
CA TYR A 37 -17.31 6.96 -11.64
C TYR A 37 -18.66 6.71 -12.31
N VAL A 38 -19.43 7.78 -12.50
CA VAL A 38 -20.70 7.74 -13.24
C VAL A 38 -20.42 7.98 -14.72
N GLY A 39 -20.60 6.94 -15.54
CA GLY A 39 -20.36 6.97 -16.98
C GLY A 39 -21.61 7.28 -17.80
N MET A 40 -21.39 7.81 -19.00
CA MET A 40 -22.34 7.87 -20.12
C MET A 40 -21.69 7.36 -21.40
N CYS A 41 -22.44 7.17 -22.49
CA CYS A 41 -21.88 6.72 -23.77
C CYS A 41 -20.69 7.61 -24.20
N PHE A 42 -19.58 6.99 -24.60
CA PHE A 42 -18.30 7.62 -24.98
C PHE A 42 -17.56 8.44 -23.91
N SER A 43 -18.08 8.57 -22.68
CA SER A 43 -17.27 9.07 -21.56
C SER A 43 -16.05 8.18 -21.38
N SER A 44 -14.86 8.78 -21.36
CA SER A 44 -13.59 8.11 -21.58
C SER A 44 -12.60 8.41 -20.46
N PHE A 45 -11.67 7.48 -20.24
CA PHE A 45 -10.48 7.66 -19.41
C PHE A 45 -9.25 7.38 -20.29
N CYS A 46 -8.34 8.34 -20.34
CA CYS A 46 -7.17 8.29 -21.22
C CYS A 46 -6.07 7.38 -20.66
N TRP A 47 -4.99 7.18 -21.42
CA TRP A 47 -3.85 6.39 -20.96
C TRP A 47 -3.21 6.99 -19.70
N HIS A 48 -3.17 6.19 -18.64
CA HIS A 48 -2.51 6.54 -17.38
C HIS A 48 -2.05 5.28 -16.63
N VAL A 49 -1.26 5.50 -15.59
CA VAL A 49 -0.93 4.52 -14.55
C VAL A 49 -1.40 5.05 -13.20
N GLU A 50 -1.64 4.14 -12.26
CA GLU A 50 -1.96 4.46 -10.87
C GLU A 50 -0.83 5.26 -10.19
N ASP A 51 -1.21 6.13 -9.26
CA ASP A 51 -0.27 6.80 -8.35
C ASP A 51 0.61 5.76 -7.62
N HIS A 52 1.90 6.07 -7.48
CA HIS A 52 2.95 5.18 -6.97
C HIS A 52 3.00 3.79 -7.64
N HIS A 53 2.46 3.65 -8.85
CA HIS A 53 2.32 2.36 -9.52
C HIS A 53 1.58 1.32 -8.66
N LEU A 54 0.59 1.74 -7.87
CA LEU A 54 -0.26 0.86 -7.09
C LEU A 54 -1.03 -0.13 -7.98
N TYR A 55 -1.57 -1.20 -7.39
CA TYR A 55 -2.67 -1.93 -8.02
C TYR A 55 -3.95 -1.09 -7.90
N SER A 56 -4.89 -1.30 -8.80
CA SER A 56 -6.23 -0.71 -8.72
C SER A 56 -7.29 -1.78 -9.00
N LEU A 57 -8.31 -1.82 -8.14
CA LEU A 57 -9.45 -2.72 -8.27
C LEU A 57 -10.69 -1.89 -8.58
N ASN A 58 -11.23 -2.04 -9.77
CA ASN A 58 -12.47 -1.42 -10.22
C ASN A 58 -13.62 -2.43 -10.13
N TYR A 59 -14.76 -2.02 -9.58
CA TYR A 59 -16.02 -2.79 -9.57
C TYR A 59 -17.11 -2.05 -10.33
N MET A 60 -17.82 -2.77 -11.21
CA MET A 60 -18.91 -2.21 -11.99
C MET A 60 -20.26 -2.49 -11.32
N HIS A 61 -20.82 -1.54 -10.56
CA HIS A 61 -22.06 -1.77 -9.80
C HIS A 61 -23.27 -2.03 -10.69
N LEU A 62 -23.49 -1.17 -11.69
CA LEU A 62 -24.66 -1.22 -12.57
C LEU A 62 -24.43 -0.55 -13.93
N GLY A 63 -25.25 -0.93 -14.90
CA GLY A 63 -25.41 -0.24 -16.19
C GLY A 63 -24.68 -0.90 -17.36
N ALA A 64 -24.44 -0.11 -18.40
CA ALA A 64 -23.83 -0.55 -19.65
C ALA A 64 -22.34 -0.90 -19.48
N PRO A 65 -21.78 -1.81 -20.29
CA PRO A 65 -20.39 -2.24 -20.16
C PRO A 65 -19.36 -1.11 -20.24
N LYS A 66 -18.25 -1.29 -19.54
CA LYS A 66 -17.04 -0.45 -19.61
C LYS A 66 -15.99 -1.16 -20.46
N MET A 67 -15.46 -0.46 -21.45
CA MET A 67 -14.38 -0.93 -22.31
C MET A 67 -13.03 -0.57 -21.71
N TRP A 68 -12.13 -1.53 -21.62
CA TRP A 68 -10.77 -1.36 -21.13
C TRP A 68 -9.74 -1.79 -22.18
N TYR A 69 -8.65 -1.04 -22.23
CA TYR A 69 -7.41 -1.36 -22.91
C TYR A 69 -6.28 -1.29 -21.89
N GLY A 70 -5.38 -2.28 -21.89
CA GLY A 70 -4.28 -2.38 -20.95
C GLY A 70 -2.97 -2.75 -21.63
N VAL A 71 -1.88 -2.16 -21.16
CA VAL A 71 -0.50 -2.45 -21.57
C VAL A 71 0.27 -2.95 -20.34
N PRO A 72 1.03 -4.06 -20.42
CA PRO A 72 1.81 -4.59 -19.30
C PRO A 72 2.79 -3.55 -18.71
N GLY A 73 3.02 -3.59 -17.39
CA GLY A 73 3.96 -2.68 -16.74
C GLY A 73 5.42 -2.80 -17.22
N ALA A 74 5.79 -3.94 -17.83
CA ALA A 74 7.07 -4.12 -18.50
C ALA A 74 7.21 -3.26 -19.78
N ASP A 75 6.10 -3.01 -20.47
CA ASP A 75 6.01 -2.23 -21.71
C ASP A 75 5.65 -0.76 -21.49
N ALA A 76 5.59 -0.31 -20.23
CA ALA A 76 5.30 1.06 -19.86
C ALA A 76 6.22 2.07 -20.59
N LEU A 77 7.53 1.81 -20.62
CA LEU A 77 8.50 2.65 -21.33
C LEU A 77 8.29 2.63 -22.86
N ASN A 78 7.83 1.51 -23.43
CA ASN A 78 7.56 1.38 -24.87
C ASN A 78 6.33 2.22 -25.26
N LEU A 79 5.29 2.23 -24.41
CA LEU A 79 4.14 3.12 -24.57
C LEU A 79 4.53 4.60 -24.39
N GLU A 80 5.30 4.93 -23.35
CA GLU A 80 5.77 6.31 -23.09
C GLU A 80 6.57 6.87 -24.28
N ALA A 81 7.47 6.07 -24.86
CA ALA A 81 8.23 6.41 -26.06
C ALA A 81 7.32 6.55 -27.29
N THR A 82 6.35 5.64 -27.46
CA THR A 82 5.39 5.68 -28.58
C THR A 82 4.50 6.92 -28.52
N MET A 83 4.00 7.30 -27.34
CA MET A 83 3.20 8.52 -27.18
C MET A 83 4.01 9.78 -27.51
N LYS A 84 5.28 9.85 -27.07
CA LYS A 84 6.19 10.95 -27.43
C LYS A 84 6.47 11.03 -28.94
N LYS A 85 6.65 9.87 -29.59
CA LYS A 85 6.87 9.77 -31.04
C LYS A 85 5.67 10.28 -31.86
N HIS A 86 4.45 9.92 -31.44
CA HIS A 86 3.22 10.22 -32.20
C HIS A 86 2.57 11.56 -31.85
N LEU A 87 2.91 12.16 -30.70
CA LEU A 87 2.30 13.41 -30.23
C LEU A 87 3.36 14.47 -29.85
N PRO A 88 4.43 14.70 -30.64
CA PRO A 88 5.59 15.49 -30.23
C PRO A 88 5.20 16.89 -29.75
N ASN A 89 4.38 17.61 -30.53
CA ASN A 89 3.93 18.96 -30.21
C ASN A 89 3.27 19.08 -28.81
N LEU A 90 2.48 18.07 -28.39
CA LEU A 90 1.84 18.11 -27.07
C LEU A 90 2.84 17.85 -25.92
N PHE A 91 3.92 17.10 -26.18
CA PHE A 91 5.00 16.91 -25.20
C PHE A 91 5.97 18.09 -25.15
N ASP A 92 6.19 18.79 -26.28
CA ASP A 92 6.95 20.03 -26.33
C ASP A 92 6.22 21.16 -25.57
N GLU A 93 4.90 21.26 -25.73
CA GLU A 93 4.05 22.18 -24.94
C GLU A 93 3.96 21.75 -23.46
N GLN A 94 3.85 20.45 -23.18
CA GLN A 94 3.64 19.91 -21.84
C GLN A 94 4.44 18.62 -21.59
N PRO A 95 5.68 18.71 -21.06
CA PRO A 95 6.51 17.53 -20.78
C PRO A 95 5.86 16.49 -19.84
N ASP A 96 4.98 16.95 -18.93
CA ASP A 96 4.22 16.11 -17.98
C ASP A 96 2.88 15.59 -18.53
N LEU A 97 2.64 15.64 -19.85
CA LEU A 97 1.35 15.28 -20.47
C LEU A 97 0.78 13.93 -20.01
N LEU A 98 1.64 12.92 -19.87
CA LEU A 98 1.28 11.55 -19.43
C LEU A 98 0.65 11.50 -18.03
N HIS A 99 0.94 12.49 -17.19
CA HIS A 99 0.43 12.58 -15.82
C HIS A 99 -0.91 13.31 -15.72
N LYS A 100 -1.39 13.90 -16.82
CA LYS A 100 -2.58 14.77 -16.83
C LYS A 100 -3.88 14.08 -17.26
N LEU A 101 -3.86 12.78 -17.57
CA LEU A 101 -5.05 11.98 -17.92
C LEU A 101 -5.88 12.49 -19.12
N VAL A 102 -5.32 13.36 -19.98
CA VAL A 102 -6.04 13.99 -21.11
C VAL A 102 -5.77 13.37 -22.48
N THR A 103 -4.80 12.46 -22.59
CA THR A 103 -4.27 12.05 -23.91
C THR A 103 -4.64 10.62 -24.28
N GLN A 104 -5.58 10.47 -25.22
CA GLN A 104 -5.93 9.18 -25.79
C GLN A 104 -5.10 8.89 -27.05
N LEU A 105 -4.56 7.68 -27.16
CA LEU A 105 -3.89 7.18 -28.37
C LEU A 105 -4.52 5.86 -28.77
N SER A 106 -4.77 5.65 -30.07
CA SER A 106 -5.43 4.44 -30.54
C SER A 106 -4.61 3.17 -30.23
N PRO A 107 -5.20 2.12 -29.64
CA PRO A 107 -4.57 0.81 -29.47
C PRO A 107 -3.96 0.25 -30.76
N SER A 108 -4.52 0.57 -31.92
CA SER A 108 -3.98 0.15 -33.22
C SER A 108 -2.62 0.78 -33.54
N ILE A 109 -2.41 2.03 -33.12
CA ILE A 109 -1.13 2.74 -33.31
C ILE A 109 -0.07 2.12 -32.39
N LEU A 110 -0.39 1.97 -31.10
CA LEU A 110 0.46 1.28 -30.12
C LEU A 110 0.89 -0.11 -30.63
N LYS A 111 -0.07 -0.91 -31.13
CA LYS A 111 0.23 -2.23 -31.70
C LYS A 111 1.10 -2.17 -32.96
N SER A 112 0.95 -1.17 -33.82
CA SER A 112 1.80 -0.99 -35.01
C SER A 112 3.25 -0.60 -34.66
N GLU A 113 3.47 -0.03 -33.48
CA GLU A 113 4.78 0.33 -32.92
C GLU A 113 5.36 -0.80 -32.04
N GLY A 114 4.73 -1.98 -32.03
CA GLY A 114 5.19 -3.15 -31.27
C GLY A 114 4.76 -3.19 -29.80
N VAL A 115 4.02 -2.19 -29.30
CA VAL A 115 3.51 -2.19 -27.91
C VAL A 115 2.37 -3.20 -27.77
N PRO A 116 2.45 -4.18 -26.85
CA PRO A 116 1.38 -5.16 -26.64
C PRO A 116 0.19 -4.51 -25.92
N VAL A 117 -0.97 -4.51 -26.58
CA VAL A 117 -2.24 -3.99 -26.01
C VAL A 117 -3.28 -5.10 -25.89
N TYR A 118 -3.84 -5.25 -24.71
CA TYR A 118 -4.92 -6.19 -24.38
C TYR A 118 -6.23 -5.44 -24.20
N ARG A 119 -7.37 -6.11 -24.49
CA ARG A 119 -8.72 -5.55 -24.38
C ARG A 119 -9.54 -6.37 -23.39
N CYS A 120 -10.24 -5.69 -22.49
CA CYS A 120 -11.24 -6.29 -21.59
C CYS A 120 -12.60 -5.58 -21.76
N VAL A 121 -13.69 -6.33 -21.60
CA VAL A 121 -15.05 -5.80 -21.50
C VAL A 121 -15.50 -6.09 -20.07
N GLN A 122 -15.85 -5.06 -19.31
CA GLN A 122 -16.34 -5.19 -17.95
C GLN A 122 -17.86 -4.96 -17.93
N ASN A 123 -18.60 -5.97 -17.53
CA ASN A 123 -20.06 -5.93 -17.36
C ASN A 123 -20.44 -5.61 -15.90
N SER A 124 -21.72 -5.32 -15.67
CA SER A 124 -22.28 -5.15 -14.33
C SER A 124 -22.01 -6.38 -13.45
N GLY A 125 -21.52 -6.16 -12.24
CA GLY A 125 -21.16 -7.20 -11.27
C GLY A 125 -19.72 -7.71 -11.38
N GLU A 126 -18.92 -7.24 -12.36
CA GLU A 126 -17.56 -7.70 -12.60
C GLU A 126 -16.48 -6.77 -12.03
N PHE A 127 -15.34 -7.35 -11.69
CA PHE A 127 -14.12 -6.64 -11.28
C PHE A 127 -13.10 -6.56 -12.42
N VAL A 128 -12.37 -5.45 -12.49
CA VAL A 128 -11.13 -5.30 -13.27
C VAL A 128 -9.99 -4.96 -12.32
N LEU A 129 -8.87 -5.69 -12.44
CA LEU A 129 -7.65 -5.49 -11.67
C LEU A 129 -6.54 -4.94 -12.58
N THR A 130 -6.07 -3.73 -12.28
CA THR A 130 -4.88 -3.12 -12.88
C THR A 130 -3.65 -3.46 -12.05
N PHE A 131 -2.57 -3.87 -12.72
CA PHE A 131 -1.29 -4.25 -12.12
C PHE A 131 -0.32 -3.06 -12.01
N PRO A 132 0.74 -3.14 -11.19
CA PRO A 132 1.73 -2.07 -11.02
C PRO A 132 2.32 -1.57 -12.33
N ARG A 133 2.23 -0.24 -12.54
CA ARG A 133 2.69 0.47 -13.75
C ARG A 133 2.03 -0.01 -15.06
N ALA A 134 0.95 -0.79 -15.01
CA ALA A 134 0.20 -1.15 -16.20
C ALA A 134 -0.58 0.06 -16.71
N TYR A 135 -0.19 0.58 -17.87
CA TYR A 135 -0.92 1.66 -18.53
C TYR A 135 -2.29 1.16 -18.95
N HIS A 136 -3.33 1.94 -18.68
CA HIS A 136 -4.69 1.59 -19.05
C HIS A 136 -5.50 2.81 -19.50
N ALA A 137 -6.47 2.54 -20.38
CA ALA A 137 -7.37 3.52 -20.97
C ALA A 137 -8.70 2.84 -21.35
N GLY A 138 -9.73 3.62 -21.64
CA GLY A 138 -11.03 3.05 -21.98
C GLY A 138 -12.16 4.05 -22.10
N PHE A 139 -13.37 3.51 -22.25
CA PHE A 139 -14.61 4.29 -22.39
C PHE A 139 -15.84 3.50 -21.96
N ASN A 140 -16.95 4.19 -21.70
CA ASN A 140 -18.22 3.57 -21.31
C ASN A 140 -19.16 3.42 -22.52
N CYS A 141 -19.81 2.27 -22.65
CA CYS A 141 -20.76 1.99 -23.75
C CYS A 141 -22.15 2.62 -23.55
N GLY A 142 -22.40 3.27 -22.42
CA GLY A 142 -23.70 3.84 -22.05
C GLY A 142 -23.69 4.36 -20.61
N PHE A 143 -24.87 4.55 -20.03
CA PHE A 143 -24.98 4.90 -18.61
C PHE A 143 -24.49 3.77 -17.72
N ASN A 144 -23.56 4.05 -16.79
CA ASN A 144 -23.09 3.09 -15.80
C ASN A 144 -22.57 3.76 -14.53
N CYS A 145 -22.35 2.98 -13.46
CA CYS A 145 -21.80 3.45 -12.20
C CYS A 145 -20.74 2.46 -11.68
N ALA A 146 -19.47 2.86 -11.71
CA ALA A 146 -18.34 2.06 -11.24
C ALA A 146 -17.72 2.67 -9.97
N GLU A 147 -17.02 1.86 -9.19
CA GLU A 147 -16.25 2.29 -8.03
C GLU A 147 -14.82 1.72 -8.15
N ALA A 148 -13.79 2.46 -7.75
CA ALA A 148 -12.41 1.97 -7.78
C ALA A 148 -11.64 2.36 -6.53
N VAL A 149 -10.66 1.54 -6.15
CA VAL A 149 -9.75 1.80 -5.04
C VAL A 149 -8.40 1.13 -5.27
N ASN A 150 -7.33 1.65 -4.67
CA ASN A 150 -6.00 1.04 -4.78
C ASN A 150 -5.75 -0.08 -3.75
N VAL A 151 -4.76 -0.93 -4.05
CA VAL A 151 -4.19 -1.87 -3.09
C VAL A 151 -2.68 -2.00 -3.29
N ALA A 152 -1.95 -2.29 -2.22
CA ALA A 152 -0.52 -2.51 -2.24
C ALA A 152 -0.16 -3.84 -1.55
N PRO A 153 -0.19 -5.00 -2.22
CA PRO A 153 0.34 -6.25 -1.66
C PRO A 153 1.87 -6.17 -1.51
N MET A 154 2.49 -7.15 -0.83
CA MET A 154 3.93 -7.11 -0.53
C MET A 154 4.82 -7.10 -1.79
N ASP A 155 4.35 -7.66 -2.91
CA ASP A 155 5.04 -7.62 -4.21
C ASP A 155 5.02 -6.23 -4.88
N TRP A 156 4.16 -5.30 -4.45
CA TRP A 156 4.19 -3.91 -4.93
C TRP A 156 5.42 -3.13 -4.43
N LEU A 157 6.04 -3.53 -3.30
CA LEU A 157 7.09 -2.72 -2.65
C LEU A 157 8.24 -2.29 -3.59
N PRO A 158 8.79 -3.16 -4.47
CA PRO A 158 9.80 -2.73 -5.46
C PRO A 158 9.25 -1.74 -6.50
N HIS A 159 7.97 -1.87 -6.90
CA HIS A 159 7.33 -0.95 -7.85
C HIS A 159 7.09 0.43 -7.23
N GLY A 160 6.67 0.48 -5.97
CA GLY A 160 6.54 1.71 -5.19
C GLY A 160 7.89 2.41 -4.98
N HIS A 161 8.96 1.65 -4.68
CA HIS A 161 10.31 2.21 -4.57
C HIS A 161 10.77 2.85 -5.89
N ASN A 162 10.55 2.15 -7.02
CA ASN A 162 10.85 2.70 -8.34
C ASN A 162 9.99 3.95 -8.67
N ALA A 163 8.76 4.03 -8.17
CA ALA A 163 7.88 5.18 -8.35
C ALA A 163 8.39 6.42 -7.63
N ILE A 164 8.76 6.32 -6.35
CA ILE A 164 9.25 7.48 -5.57
C ILE A 164 10.58 8.03 -6.11
N GLU A 165 11.46 7.18 -6.63
CA GLU A 165 12.72 7.60 -7.25
C GLU A 165 12.46 8.29 -8.61
N LEU A 166 11.52 7.78 -9.41
CA LEU A 166 11.06 8.44 -10.63
C LEU A 166 10.42 9.82 -10.33
N TYR A 167 9.54 9.89 -9.33
CA TYR A 167 8.89 11.13 -8.91
C TYR A 167 9.89 12.16 -8.38
N SER A 168 10.92 11.72 -7.66
CA SER A 168 12.05 12.57 -7.24
C SER A 168 12.77 13.19 -8.44
N GLY A 169 13.05 12.40 -9.48
CA GLY A 169 13.65 12.88 -10.73
C GLY A 169 12.75 13.86 -11.50
N GLN A 170 11.43 13.62 -11.48
CA GLN A 170 10.41 14.46 -12.12
C GLN A 170 10.01 15.69 -11.30
N ARG A 171 10.42 15.78 -10.03
CA ARG A 171 9.89 16.75 -9.03
C ARG A 171 8.36 16.67 -8.92
N ARG A 172 7.82 15.46 -8.89
CA ARG A 172 6.40 15.17 -8.66
C ARG A 172 6.15 14.88 -7.17
N ARG A 173 5.09 15.45 -6.62
CA ARG A 173 4.62 15.17 -5.25
C ARG A 173 4.16 13.72 -5.11
N THR A 174 4.48 13.12 -3.96
CA THR A 174 3.97 11.83 -3.53
C THR A 174 2.61 11.97 -2.85
N SER A 175 1.68 11.06 -3.13
CA SER A 175 0.39 10.92 -2.43
C SER A 175 0.40 9.98 -1.20
N ILE A 176 1.53 9.28 -0.93
CA ILE A 176 1.76 8.41 0.23
C ILE A 176 3.25 8.38 0.59
N SER A 177 3.59 8.30 1.88
CA SER A 177 4.93 7.94 2.35
C SER A 177 5.24 6.44 2.14
N HIS A 178 5.96 6.10 1.06
CA HIS A 178 6.37 4.72 0.78
C HIS A 178 7.25 4.12 1.90
N ASP A 179 8.18 4.91 2.46
CA ASP A 179 9.05 4.45 3.55
C ASP A 179 8.22 4.10 4.81
N LYS A 180 7.20 4.90 5.16
CA LYS A 180 6.28 4.58 6.27
C LYS A 180 5.62 3.21 6.09
N LEU A 181 5.14 2.89 4.88
CA LEU A 181 4.49 1.60 4.59
C LEU A 181 5.49 0.43 4.67
N LEU A 182 6.68 0.60 4.10
CA LEU A 182 7.75 -0.41 4.11
C LEU A 182 8.23 -0.72 5.54
N PHE A 183 8.48 0.31 6.35
CA PHE A 183 8.90 0.13 7.74
C PHE A 183 7.76 -0.38 8.64
N GLY A 184 6.50 0.01 8.40
CA GLY A 184 5.33 -0.58 9.06
C GLY A 184 5.24 -2.09 8.83
N ALA A 185 5.33 -2.51 7.57
CA ALA A 185 5.34 -3.93 7.19
C ALA A 185 6.53 -4.69 7.82
N ALA A 186 7.73 -4.10 7.81
CA ALA A 186 8.91 -4.70 8.40
C ALA A 186 8.79 -4.91 9.93
N ARG A 187 8.22 -3.94 10.65
CA ARG A 187 7.98 -4.03 12.11
C ARG A 187 7.02 -5.16 12.46
N ASP A 188 5.90 -5.26 11.76
CA ASP A 188 4.92 -6.33 11.96
C ASP A 188 5.45 -7.71 11.56
N ALA A 189 6.25 -7.79 10.50
CA ALA A 189 6.93 -9.01 10.10
C ALA A 189 7.89 -9.51 11.20
N VAL A 190 8.70 -8.64 11.79
CA VAL A 190 9.58 -9.02 12.93
C VAL A 190 8.76 -9.43 14.15
N LYS A 191 7.64 -8.75 14.44
CA LYS A 191 6.71 -9.16 15.50
C LYS A 191 6.17 -10.57 15.28
N ALA A 192 5.70 -10.88 14.07
CA ALA A 192 5.20 -12.20 13.71
C ALA A 192 6.30 -13.28 13.81
N GLN A 193 7.53 -12.97 13.40
CA GLN A 193 8.68 -13.88 13.56
C GLN A 193 9.03 -14.10 15.03
N TRP A 194 8.98 -13.07 15.88
CA TRP A 194 9.17 -13.17 17.33
C TRP A 194 8.11 -14.07 17.97
N GLU A 195 6.83 -13.89 17.62
CA GLU A 195 5.73 -14.74 18.10
C GLU A 195 5.84 -16.20 17.65
N LEU A 196 6.23 -16.44 16.39
CA LEU A 196 6.44 -17.79 15.84
C LEU A 196 7.62 -18.49 16.49
N SER A 197 8.77 -17.82 16.57
CA SER A 197 10.04 -18.44 16.97
C SER A 197 10.20 -18.57 18.48
N LEU A 198 9.73 -17.58 19.26
CA LEU A 198 9.96 -17.54 20.71
C LEU A 198 8.70 -17.92 21.51
N LEU A 199 7.50 -17.52 21.07
CA LEU A 199 6.25 -17.91 21.73
C LEU A 199 5.57 -19.16 21.15
N ARG A 200 6.10 -19.71 20.04
CA ARG A 200 5.51 -20.84 19.29
C ARG A 200 4.06 -20.60 18.82
N LYS A 201 3.62 -19.34 18.71
CA LYS A 201 2.27 -18.95 18.29
C LYS A 201 2.07 -19.07 16.78
N LYS A 202 1.66 -20.26 16.34
CA LYS A 202 1.26 -20.52 14.95
C LYS A 202 -0.22 -20.14 14.74
N ASN A 203 -0.45 -19.05 14.03
CA ASN A 203 -1.77 -18.66 13.52
C ASN A 203 -1.62 -18.23 12.04
N SER A 204 -2.74 -18.10 11.31
CA SER A 204 -2.74 -17.72 9.89
C SER A 204 -2.10 -16.35 9.63
N VAL A 205 -2.31 -15.40 10.55
CA VAL A 205 -1.74 -14.04 10.50
C VAL A 205 -0.22 -14.05 10.52
N ASN A 206 0.40 -14.85 11.39
CA ASN A 206 1.85 -14.94 11.49
C ASN A 206 2.46 -15.76 10.36
N LEU A 207 1.77 -16.82 9.90
CA LEU A 207 2.24 -17.66 8.80
C LEU A 207 2.32 -16.92 7.46
N ARG A 208 1.44 -15.92 7.20
CA ARG A 208 1.48 -15.10 5.97
C ARG A 208 2.84 -14.41 5.77
N TRP A 209 3.47 -13.98 6.85
CA TRP A 209 4.75 -13.26 6.83
C TRP A 209 5.92 -14.16 6.44
N LYS A 210 5.82 -15.47 6.69
CA LYS A 210 6.90 -16.43 6.41
C LYS A 210 7.30 -16.46 4.94
N ASN A 211 6.35 -16.28 4.03
CA ASN A 211 6.58 -16.36 2.58
C ASN A 211 7.15 -15.05 1.99
N VAL A 212 7.02 -13.93 2.69
CA VAL A 212 7.52 -12.61 2.25
C VAL A 212 8.80 -12.18 2.98
N CYS A 213 9.19 -12.92 4.02
CA CYS A 213 10.43 -12.73 4.79
C CYS A 213 11.46 -13.84 4.50
N GLY A 214 12.59 -13.84 5.22
CA GLY A 214 13.75 -14.70 4.91
C GLY A 214 14.62 -14.08 3.83
N LYS A 215 15.73 -14.73 3.46
CA LYS A 215 16.74 -14.15 2.55
C LYS A 215 16.16 -13.76 1.19
N ASP A 216 15.26 -14.56 0.65
CA ASP A 216 14.69 -14.38 -0.70
C ASP A 216 13.26 -13.81 -0.67
N GLY A 217 12.78 -13.44 0.52
CA GLY A 217 11.45 -12.85 0.71
C GLY A 217 11.38 -11.43 0.18
N VAL A 218 10.28 -11.09 -0.53
CA VAL A 218 10.12 -9.80 -1.20
C VAL A 218 10.21 -8.59 -0.27
N LEU A 219 9.70 -8.71 0.97
CA LEU A 219 9.80 -7.64 1.98
C LEU A 219 11.26 -7.47 2.45
N SER A 220 11.98 -8.57 2.67
CA SER A 220 13.40 -8.53 3.04
C SER A 220 14.25 -7.86 1.97
N GLN A 221 13.99 -8.20 0.69
CA GLN A 221 14.72 -7.63 -0.44
C GLN A 221 14.37 -6.15 -0.66
N ALA A 222 13.08 -5.77 -0.60
CA ALA A 222 12.66 -4.37 -0.68
C ALA A 222 13.30 -3.52 0.43
N LEU A 223 13.26 -3.98 1.69
CA LEU A 223 13.91 -3.27 2.79
C LEU A 223 15.42 -3.19 2.59
N LYS A 224 16.08 -4.30 2.23
CA LYS A 224 17.52 -4.33 2.00
C LYS A 224 17.93 -3.33 0.94
N THR A 225 17.25 -3.30 -0.22
CA THR A 225 17.49 -2.32 -1.29
C THR A 225 17.34 -0.88 -0.80
N ARG A 226 16.29 -0.59 -0.01
CA ARG A 226 16.07 0.75 0.56
C ARG A 226 17.14 1.15 1.57
N VAL A 227 17.62 0.21 2.39
CA VAL A 227 18.70 0.42 3.38
C VAL A 227 20.07 0.56 2.70
N ASP A 228 20.34 -0.20 1.64
CA ASP A 228 21.55 -0.05 0.83
C ASP A 228 21.58 1.33 0.15
N THR A 229 20.46 1.77 -0.42
CA THR A 229 20.28 3.13 -0.96
C THR A 229 20.49 4.21 0.11
N GLU A 230 19.94 4.00 1.31
CA GLU A 230 20.11 4.93 2.43
C GLU A 230 21.57 5.04 2.89
N ARG A 231 22.28 3.92 3.01
CA ARG A 231 23.70 3.88 3.38
C ARG A 231 24.55 4.68 2.39
N VAL A 232 24.41 4.40 1.10
CA VAL A 232 25.10 5.12 0.01
C VAL A 232 24.83 6.62 0.10
N ARG A 233 23.55 7.03 0.24
CA ARG A 233 23.17 8.45 0.37
C ARG A 233 23.84 9.13 1.57
N ARG A 234 23.95 8.45 2.71
CA ARG A 234 24.59 9.03 3.90
C ARG A 234 26.10 9.15 3.76
N GLU A 235 26.77 8.13 3.23
CA GLU A 235 28.23 8.10 3.01
C GLU A 235 28.72 9.28 2.16
N PHE A 236 28.01 9.64 1.09
CA PHE A 236 28.38 10.77 0.20
C PHE A 236 28.00 12.16 0.72
N THR A 237 27.15 12.26 1.75
CA THR A 237 26.47 13.53 2.11
C THR A 237 26.77 14.01 3.53
N CYS A 238 27.09 13.10 4.46
CA CYS A 238 27.07 13.39 5.91
C CYS A 238 28.48 13.47 6.54
N THR A 239 29.52 13.79 5.77
CA THR A 239 30.92 13.64 6.19
C THR A 239 31.42 14.65 7.22
N SER A 240 30.72 15.77 7.45
CA SER A 240 31.18 16.86 8.32
C SER A 240 30.09 17.60 9.12
N SER A 241 28.81 17.26 8.93
CA SER A 241 27.68 17.93 9.58
C SER A 241 27.11 17.15 10.77
N GLU A 242 26.38 17.85 11.64
CA GLU A 242 25.68 17.26 12.77
C GLU A 242 24.63 16.23 12.32
N THR A 243 24.52 15.14 13.08
CA THR A 243 23.52 14.08 12.88
C THR A 243 22.68 13.92 14.14
N LEU A 244 21.36 13.99 13.98
CA LEU A 244 20.37 13.94 15.06
C LEU A 244 19.38 12.79 14.83
N LYS A 245 18.86 12.22 15.93
CA LYS A 245 17.73 11.28 15.88
C LYS A 245 16.47 12.07 15.56
N MET A 246 15.72 11.62 14.56
CA MET A 246 14.43 12.20 14.20
C MET A 246 13.39 11.87 15.30
N GLU A 247 12.64 12.87 15.75
CA GLU A 247 11.53 12.67 16.68
C GLU A 247 10.41 11.83 16.06
N SER A 248 9.70 11.04 16.86
CA SER A 248 8.54 10.25 16.40
C SER A 248 7.38 11.11 15.88
N SER A 249 7.33 12.38 16.27
CA SER A 249 6.36 13.41 15.91
C SER A 249 6.63 14.10 14.56
N PHE A 250 7.81 13.91 13.97
CA PHE A 250 8.34 14.71 12.84
C PHE A 250 7.36 14.88 11.66
N ASP A 251 6.69 13.78 11.32
CA ASP A 251 5.72 13.59 10.25
C ASP A 251 4.33 13.19 10.76
N ALA A 252 4.07 13.31 12.07
CA ALA A 252 2.83 12.83 12.69
C ALA A 252 1.60 13.75 12.46
N THR A 253 1.83 15.00 12.07
CA THR A 253 0.76 15.99 11.79
C THR A 253 0.58 16.24 10.29
N CYS A 254 1.66 16.14 9.52
CA CYS A 254 1.67 16.23 8.07
C CYS A 254 2.91 15.51 7.53
N GLU A 255 2.80 14.93 6.33
CA GLU A 255 3.96 14.37 5.62
C GLU A 255 5.01 15.47 5.38
N ARG A 256 6.29 15.09 5.45
CA ARG A 256 7.42 16.01 5.27
C ARG A 256 8.05 15.75 3.93
N GLU A 257 8.02 16.73 3.04
CA GLU A 257 8.54 16.62 1.69
C GLU A 257 9.84 17.43 1.49
N CYS A 258 10.70 16.98 0.58
CA CYS A 258 11.84 17.74 0.11
C CYS A 258 11.40 19.02 -0.62
N ASN A 259 11.85 20.20 -0.19
CA ASN A 259 11.54 21.51 -0.80
C ASN A 259 12.02 21.67 -2.27
N ILE A 260 12.67 20.66 -2.87
CA ILE A 260 13.22 20.73 -4.24
C ILE A 260 12.60 19.67 -5.17
N CYS A 261 12.39 18.45 -4.69
CA CYS A 261 11.86 17.34 -5.51
C CYS A 261 10.60 16.67 -4.93
N PHE A 262 10.09 17.16 -3.80
CA PHE A 262 8.92 16.63 -3.10
C PHE A 262 8.98 15.16 -2.66
N PHE A 263 10.17 14.56 -2.67
CA PHE A 263 10.42 13.24 -2.08
C PHE A 263 10.10 13.25 -0.58
N ASP A 264 9.33 12.27 -0.12
CA ASP A 264 8.97 12.06 1.28
C ASP A 264 10.21 11.84 2.18
N LEU A 265 10.18 12.42 3.37
CA LEU A 265 11.30 12.48 4.31
C LEU A 265 11.07 11.63 5.56
N HIS A 266 10.19 10.62 5.51
CA HIS A 266 9.91 9.73 6.65
C HIS A 266 11.18 9.09 7.23
N LEU A 267 12.12 8.61 6.40
CA LEU A 267 13.34 7.95 6.90
C LEU A 267 14.48 8.93 7.24
N SER A 268 14.68 9.94 6.41
CA SER A 268 15.81 10.87 6.52
C SER A 268 15.53 12.24 5.90
N ALA A 269 16.06 13.28 6.55
CA ALA A 269 15.94 14.68 6.13
C ALA A 269 17.24 15.44 6.37
N ALA A 270 17.49 16.48 5.58
CA ALA A 270 18.52 17.49 5.81
C ALA A 270 17.84 18.83 6.14
N GLY A 271 18.33 19.52 7.18
CA GLY A 271 17.87 20.84 7.62
C GLY A 271 19.03 21.82 7.80
N CYS A 272 18.72 23.07 8.17
CA CYS A 272 19.73 24.09 8.47
C CYS A 272 19.32 24.96 9.65
N HIS A 273 20.17 25.02 10.67
CA HIS A 273 19.94 25.77 11.92
C HIS A 273 19.82 27.29 11.72
N LYS A 274 20.33 27.84 10.60
CA LYS A 274 20.44 29.29 10.39
C LYS A 274 19.35 29.92 9.54
N CYS A 275 18.88 29.25 8.48
CA CYS A 275 18.05 29.92 7.46
C CYS A 275 16.63 29.39 7.33
N SER A 276 16.30 28.22 7.87
CA SER A 276 14.92 27.73 7.87
C SER A 276 14.68 26.62 8.92
N PRO A 277 13.85 26.86 9.94
CA PRO A 277 13.47 25.83 10.90
C PRO A 277 12.43 24.84 10.34
N THR A 278 11.77 25.16 9.22
CA THR A 278 10.61 24.40 8.68
C THR A 278 10.81 23.83 7.28
N LYS A 279 11.93 24.12 6.61
CA LYS A 279 12.24 23.58 5.27
C LYS A 279 13.30 22.50 5.37
N TYR A 280 13.04 21.38 4.72
CA TYR A 280 13.92 20.23 4.66
C TYR A 280 14.20 19.83 3.21
N ALA A 281 15.29 19.09 3.01
CA ALA A 281 15.61 18.43 1.75
C ALA A 281 15.86 16.93 1.98
N CYS A 282 15.66 16.12 0.94
CA CYS A 282 16.18 14.75 0.92
C CYS A 282 17.71 14.77 0.80
N LEU A 283 18.38 13.66 1.12
CA LEU A 283 19.84 13.59 1.15
C LEU A 283 20.49 13.98 -0.19
N ASN A 284 19.91 13.56 -1.34
CA ASN A 284 20.38 13.95 -2.67
C ASN A 284 20.40 15.48 -2.89
N HIS A 285 19.48 16.20 -2.25
CA HIS A 285 19.32 17.66 -2.39
C HIS A 285 19.82 18.44 -1.17
N ALA A 286 20.42 17.80 -0.17
CA ALA A 286 20.93 18.45 1.04
C ALA A 286 21.92 19.58 0.74
N LYS A 287 22.76 19.41 -0.29
CA LYS A 287 23.73 20.44 -0.72
C LYS A 287 23.06 21.65 -1.39
N GLN A 288 21.85 21.49 -1.90
CA GLN A 288 21.05 22.51 -2.59
C GLN A 288 20.02 23.22 -1.68
N LEU A 289 19.83 22.75 -0.43
CA LEU A 289 18.84 23.28 0.51
C LEU A 289 18.99 24.80 0.76
N CYS A 290 20.22 25.28 0.88
CA CYS A 290 20.53 26.68 1.15
C CYS A 290 22.03 27.00 0.92
N SER A 291 22.33 28.29 0.78
CA SER A 291 23.69 28.84 0.66
C SER A 291 24.46 28.96 1.99
N CYS A 292 23.91 28.47 3.11
CA CYS A 292 24.61 28.49 4.39
C CYS A 292 25.80 27.52 4.39
N PRO A 293 26.85 27.76 5.21
CA PRO A 293 27.99 26.85 5.35
C PRO A 293 27.55 25.44 5.76
N GLU A 294 28.28 24.42 5.31
CA GLU A 294 27.94 23.00 5.53
C GLU A 294 27.91 22.62 7.03
N ALA A 295 28.75 23.26 7.86
CA ALA A 295 28.71 23.15 9.32
C ALA A 295 27.46 23.77 9.98
N SER A 296 26.61 24.48 9.23
CA SER A 296 25.32 25.01 9.71
C SER A 296 24.14 24.10 9.32
N ARG A 297 24.41 22.97 8.66
CA ARG A 297 23.43 21.96 8.27
C ARG A 297 23.41 20.83 9.31
N PHE A 298 22.27 20.17 9.42
CA PHE A 298 22.09 18.98 10.23
C PHE A 298 21.31 17.91 9.45
N PHE A 299 21.51 16.65 9.80
CA PHE A 299 20.78 15.52 9.25
C PHE A 299 19.90 14.87 10.32
N LEU A 300 18.63 14.64 10.00
CA LEU A 300 17.68 13.89 10.82
C LEU A 300 17.57 12.47 10.30
N PHE A 301 17.75 11.47 11.16
CA PHE A 301 17.55 10.07 10.81
C PHE A 301 16.58 9.39 11.78
N ARG A 302 15.55 8.71 11.25
CA ARG A 302 14.66 7.89 12.09
C ARG A 302 15.37 6.67 12.67
N TYR A 303 16.29 6.08 11.91
CA TYR A 303 17.13 4.96 12.32
C TYR A 303 18.59 5.19 11.90
N SER A 304 19.52 4.82 12.78
CA SER A 304 20.95 4.68 12.49
C SER A 304 21.20 3.51 11.53
N ILE A 305 22.34 3.50 10.83
CA ILE A 305 22.70 2.38 9.94
C ILE A 305 22.79 1.05 10.71
N ALA A 306 23.20 1.08 11.99
CA ALA A 306 23.23 -0.11 12.84
C ALA A 306 21.82 -0.66 13.16
N GLU A 307 20.85 0.21 13.44
CA GLU A 307 19.44 -0.17 13.60
C GLU A 307 18.87 -0.73 12.29
N LEU A 308 19.13 -0.08 11.14
CA LEU A 308 18.67 -0.54 9.83
C LEU A 308 19.22 -1.93 9.46
N ASN A 309 20.52 -2.15 9.66
CA ASN A 309 21.14 -3.46 9.44
C ASN A 309 20.56 -4.53 10.36
N LEU A 310 20.26 -4.19 11.63
CA LEU A 310 19.60 -5.09 12.57
C LEU A 310 18.21 -5.52 12.09
N LEU A 311 17.42 -4.61 11.52
CA LEU A 311 16.11 -4.91 10.94
C LEU A 311 16.21 -5.82 9.72
N VAL A 312 17.16 -5.56 8.81
CA VAL A 312 17.41 -6.41 7.63
C VAL A 312 17.81 -7.82 8.06
N GLU A 313 18.70 -7.97 9.06
CA GLU A 313 19.04 -9.26 9.63
C GLU A 313 17.85 -9.96 10.30
N ALA A 314 17.00 -9.20 11.01
CA ALA A 314 15.81 -9.73 11.67
C ALA A 314 14.81 -10.29 10.66
N LEU A 315 14.49 -9.54 9.59
CA LEU A 315 13.64 -10.03 8.49
C LEU A 315 14.24 -11.26 7.78
N GLY A 316 15.57 -11.29 7.64
CA GLY A 316 16.32 -12.43 7.13
C GLY A 316 16.26 -13.69 8.01
N GLY A 317 15.64 -13.64 9.20
CA GLY A 317 15.40 -14.78 10.08
C GLY A 317 16.43 -14.98 11.20
N LYS A 318 17.35 -14.03 11.42
CA LYS A 318 18.39 -14.16 12.45
C LYS A 318 17.78 -13.94 13.85
N LEU A 319 17.60 -15.03 14.60
CA LEU A 319 16.97 -15.06 15.93
C LEU A 319 17.47 -13.99 16.91
N SER A 320 18.78 -13.76 17.00
CA SER A 320 19.36 -12.74 17.87
C SER A 320 19.00 -11.32 17.43
N SER A 321 18.85 -11.08 16.12
CA SER A 321 18.46 -9.79 15.57
C SER A 321 16.95 -9.56 15.71
N ILE A 322 16.12 -10.60 15.51
CA ILE A 322 14.67 -10.58 15.82
C ILE A 322 14.45 -10.21 17.29
N TYR A 323 15.13 -10.87 18.23
CA TYR A 323 14.99 -10.59 19.66
C TYR A 323 15.43 -9.15 20.01
N ARG A 324 16.56 -8.70 19.47
CA ARG A 324 17.07 -7.34 19.72
C ARG A 324 16.12 -6.27 19.16
N TRP A 325 15.67 -6.40 17.90
CA TRP A 325 14.73 -5.46 17.31
C TRP A 325 13.40 -5.43 18.08
N ALA A 326 12.82 -6.60 18.34
CA ALA A 326 11.56 -6.71 19.08
C ALA A 326 11.64 -6.03 20.46
N ARG A 327 12.78 -6.17 21.17
CA ARG A 327 13.00 -5.50 22.46
C ARG A 327 13.24 -3.99 22.32
N GLN A 328 14.05 -3.55 21.35
CA GLN A 328 14.49 -2.16 21.23
C GLN A 328 13.44 -1.25 20.60
N ASP A 329 12.72 -1.73 19.59
CA ASP A 329 11.83 -0.93 18.75
C ASP A 329 10.33 -1.22 18.98
N LEU A 330 10.00 -2.46 19.38
CA LEU A 330 8.61 -2.88 19.66
C LEU A 330 8.31 -2.99 21.16
N GLY A 331 9.28 -2.78 22.04
CA GLY A 331 9.15 -2.92 23.50
C GLY A 331 8.86 -4.35 23.98
N LEU A 332 8.98 -5.36 23.12
CA LEU A 332 8.62 -6.75 23.41
C LEU A 332 9.74 -7.44 24.21
N SER A 333 9.43 -7.86 25.43
CA SER A 333 10.33 -8.64 26.27
C SER A 333 9.67 -9.94 26.75
N MET A 334 10.49 -10.92 27.15
CA MET A 334 9.96 -12.18 27.67
C MET A 334 9.27 -11.99 29.03
N SER A 335 9.78 -11.09 29.87
CA SER A 335 9.18 -10.71 31.15
C SER A 335 7.82 -10.03 30.97
N SER A 336 7.70 -9.05 30.06
CA SER A 336 6.41 -8.40 29.76
C SER A 336 5.34 -9.38 29.22
N TYR A 337 5.75 -10.51 28.64
CA TYR A 337 4.82 -11.55 28.23
C TYR A 337 4.38 -12.46 29.39
N ILE A 338 5.28 -12.74 30.34
CA ILE A 338 4.96 -13.54 31.54
C ILE A 338 3.97 -12.80 32.45
N SER A 339 4.21 -11.51 32.75
CA SER A 339 3.29 -10.71 33.57
C SER A 339 1.88 -10.57 32.97
N ASN A 340 1.78 -10.44 31.65
CA ASN A 340 0.48 -10.44 30.96
C ASN A 340 -0.22 -11.81 31.00
N LYS A 341 0.53 -12.91 31.13
CA LYS A 341 -0.02 -14.26 31.30
C LYS A 341 -0.55 -14.51 32.71
N GLU A 342 0.09 -13.92 33.72
CA GLU A 342 -0.35 -14.01 35.12
C GLU A 342 -1.64 -13.21 35.38
N LEU A 343 -1.90 -12.15 34.60
CA LEU A 343 -3.16 -11.41 34.60
C LEU A 343 -4.33 -12.15 33.91
N THR A 344 -4.05 -13.18 33.10
CA THR A 344 -5.06 -14.02 32.44
C THR A 344 -4.95 -15.46 32.92
N GLY A 345 -5.55 -15.76 34.08
CA GLY A 345 -5.54 -17.09 34.69
C GLY A 345 -6.14 -18.20 33.79
N PRO A 346 -5.84 -19.47 34.08
CA PRO A 346 -6.21 -20.60 33.22
C PRO A 346 -7.71 -20.89 33.25
N VAL A 347 -8.35 -20.85 32.07
CA VAL A 347 -9.69 -21.41 31.87
C VAL A 347 -9.55 -22.93 31.71
N ASN A 348 -9.95 -23.68 32.74
CA ASN A 348 -10.01 -25.14 32.68
C ASN A 348 -11.21 -25.59 31.84
N HIS A 349 -10.97 -26.01 30.60
CA HIS A 349 -11.91 -26.85 29.85
C HIS A 349 -11.60 -28.33 30.08
N THR A 350 -12.26 -28.94 31.06
CA THR A 350 -12.38 -30.39 31.16
C THR A 350 -13.64 -30.86 30.45
N GLU A 351 -13.54 -31.22 29.17
CA GLU A 351 -14.60 -31.98 28.50
C GLU A 351 -14.40 -33.47 28.78
N VAL A 352 -15.35 -34.04 29.53
CA VAL A 352 -15.47 -35.50 29.71
C VAL A 352 -16.34 -36.03 28.57
N ASN A 353 -15.82 -37.02 27.85
CA ASN A 353 -16.57 -37.72 26.80
C ASN A 353 -17.85 -38.35 27.38
N HIS A 354 -19.01 -38.01 26.81
CA HIS A 354 -20.19 -38.87 26.89
C HIS A 354 -20.98 -38.86 25.57
N ILE A 355 -20.98 -40.01 24.91
CA ILE A 355 -21.90 -40.35 23.82
C ILE A 355 -23.22 -40.83 24.45
N PRO A 356 -24.37 -40.48 23.85
CA PRO A 356 -25.53 -41.39 23.87
C PRO A 356 -25.98 -41.79 22.45
N GLU A 357 -26.42 -43.03 22.32
CA GLU A 357 -26.99 -43.58 21.09
C GLU A 357 -28.48 -43.23 20.90
N LYS A 358 -28.92 -43.38 19.64
CA LYS A 358 -30.28 -43.65 19.10
C LYS A 358 -31.42 -43.89 20.12
N PHE A 359 -32.62 -43.36 19.81
CA PHE A 359 -33.80 -44.17 19.39
C PHE A 359 -34.95 -43.28 18.87
N LEU A 360 -35.71 -43.79 17.89
CA LEU A 360 -36.95 -43.20 17.32
C LEU A 360 -38.20 -43.86 17.99
N PRO A 361 -39.45 -43.64 17.54
CA PRO A 361 -40.27 -42.44 17.72
C PRO A 361 -41.70 -42.78 18.28
N ASN A 362 -42.55 -41.79 18.61
CA ASN A 362 -44.01 -41.81 18.29
C ASN A 362 -44.83 -40.61 18.85
N LYS A 363 -45.79 -40.13 18.04
CA LYS A 363 -47.23 -39.84 18.30
C LYS A 363 -47.68 -39.28 19.68
N SER A 364 -48.69 -38.40 19.80
CA SER A 364 -49.62 -37.75 18.84
C SER A 364 -50.64 -36.84 19.56
N PHE A 365 -51.38 -36.00 18.80
CA PHE A 365 -52.57 -35.19 19.18
C PHE A 365 -52.33 -34.00 20.14
N GLY A 366 -53.02 -32.85 19.99
CA GLY A 366 -54.03 -32.51 18.99
C GLY A 366 -54.36 -31.00 18.88
N THR A 367 -55.03 -30.67 17.78
CA THR A 367 -55.82 -29.48 17.43
C THR A 367 -56.23 -28.49 18.53
N GLU A 368 -56.13 -27.18 18.24
CA GLU A 368 -57.33 -26.37 17.97
C GLU A 368 -57.07 -25.10 17.13
N VAL A 369 -58.14 -24.53 16.55
CA VAL A 369 -58.14 -23.45 15.54
C VAL A 369 -59.12 -22.35 15.93
N LYS A 370 -58.75 -21.07 15.73
CA LYS A 370 -59.59 -19.87 15.45
C LYS A 370 -58.63 -18.71 15.11
N SER A 371 -58.65 -17.97 14.00
CA SER A 371 -59.68 -17.51 13.03
C SER A 371 -60.50 -16.26 13.48
N GLY A 372 -60.50 -15.23 12.63
CA GLY A 372 -61.06 -13.87 12.82
C GLY A 372 -60.08 -12.79 12.30
N VAL A 373 -60.17 -12.13 11.13
CA VAL A 373 -61.31 -11.49 10.39
C VAL A 373 -61.84 -10.28 11.21
N ASN A 374 -61.96 -9.01 10.77
CA ASN A 374 -61.91 -8.24 9.50
C ASN A 374 -61.53 -6.76 9.85
N ALA A 375 -61.41 -5.72 8.99
CA ALA A 375 -61.04 -5.47 7.57
C ALA A 375 -61.16 -3.95 7.27
N SER A 376 -60.79 -3.49 6.05
CA SER A 376 -61.13 -2.17 5.43
C SER A 376 -60.46 -0.89 6.03
N ASN A 377 -60.28 0.26 5.35
CA ASN A 377 -60.42 0.68 3.94
C ASN A 377 -59.72 2.05 3.73
N SER A 378 -59.38 2.42 2.47
CA SER A 378 -59.07 3.79 1.97
C SER A 378 -57.87 4.55 2.58
N GLN A 379 -57.14 5.42 1.88
CA GLN A 379 -57.32 6.05 0.55
C GLN A 379 -56.12 5.80 -0.38
#